data_AF-A0A9W7EAD0-F1
#
_entry.id   AF-A0A9W7EAD0-F1
#
_cell.length_a   1.000
_cell.length_b   1.000
_cell.length_c   1.000
_cell.angle_alpha   90.00
_cell.angle_beta   90.00
_cell.angle_gamma   90.00
#
_symmetry.space_group_name_H-M   'P 1'
#
loop_
_entity.id
_entity.type
_entity.pdbx_description
1 polymer ?
#
loop_
_entity_poly.entity_id
_entity_poly.type
_entity_poly.pdbx_seq_one_letter_code
_entity_poly.pdbx_strand_id
1 'polypeptide(L)'
;MDIETGQMSPDQGDVEMTGLPAPDYSKQTDDPDDLLVERSNYNIVFLTIGGLSCITLANAIYLLAFSVIPSVFAYATLLSAFVVAPYSVYSRWRLQSLDGFLEVENRIRREVNRLTVENVRLSRTVNKLEGHVEAFGQENERLVTSIDDLKMVEKSMADLAGSAGTSLESMKSLIEQNKNVLMRCEIIQRQTQNLCTSMSMQNLFSLILQCDVDGSGNFCEEELKLIAEGMKGLEPDFREDVFYCVLKRKRERLGIERNTLSGMMEVARNMMNDDLPERDRIIARKPPMTRNDLPPTVRQSLNSPLNSFGSHSLAGGGAQ
;
A
#
# COMPACT_ATOMS: atom_id res chain seq x y z
N MET A 1 7.59 44.14 -30.75
CA MET A 1 8.77 43.31 -30.42
C MET A 1 9.20 43.82 -29.08
N ASP A 2 8.60 43.29 -28.03
CA ASP A 2 8.85 43.69 -26.66
C ASP A 2 8.95 42.38 -25.87
N ILE A 3 10.17 42.10 -25.42
CA ILE A 3 10.51 40.95 -24.60
C ILE A 3 10.62 41.50 -23.18
N GLU A 4 9.56 41.34 -22.39
CA GLU A 4 9.66 41.51 -20.95
C GLU A 4 10.02 40.18 -20.30
N THR A 5 11.19 40.22 -19.67
CA THR A 5 11.84 39.15 -18.91
C THR A 5 11.11 38.90 -17.59
N GLY A 6 10.42 37.75 -17.49
CA GLY A 6 9.92 37.23 -16.22
C GLY A 6 11.05 36.61 -15.40
N GLN A 7 11.42 37.27 -14.30
CA GLN A 7 12.27 36.71 -13.25
C GLN A 7 11.50 35.61 -12.50
N MET A 8 12.05 34.40 -12.51
CA MET A 8 11.56 33.27 -11.73
C MET A 8 12.37 33.19 -10.44
N SER A 9 11.71 33.41 -9.31
CA SER A 9 12.26 33.30 -7.96
C SER A 9 12.48 31.81 -7.62
N PRO A 10 13.63 31.41 -7.06
CA PRO A 10 13.80 30.06 -6.55
C PRO A 10 13.11 29.94 -5.19
N ASP A 11 12.06 29.12 -5.15
CA ASP A 11 11.36 28.69 -3.95
C ASP A 11 12.27 27.73 -3.16
N GLN A 12 12.98 28.26 -2.18
CA GLN A 12 13.72 27.51 -1.16
C GLN A 12 12.71 26.96 -0.14
N GLY A 13 12.17 25.78 -0.43
CA GLY A 13 11.44 24.98 0.54
C GLY A 13 12.42 24.29 1.49
N ASP A 14 12.87 25.01 2.51
CA ASP A 14 13.48 24.42 3.70
C ASP A 14 12.42 23.59 4.44
N VAL A 15 12.41 22.28 4.21
CA VAL A 15 11.63 21.33 5.00
C VAL A 15 12.29 21.19 6.37
N GLU A 16 11.86 22.06 7.28
CA GLU A 16 12.10 21.97 8.71
C GLU A 16 11.60 20.59 9.20
N MET A 17 12.53 19.67 9.46
CA MET A 17 12.30 18.43 10.21
C MET A 17 12.04 18.78 11.68
N THR A 18 10.89 19.40 11.96
CA THR A 18 10.41 19.65 13.30
C THR A 18 9.67 18.42 13.82
N GLY A 19 10.19 17.90 14.93
CA GLY A 19 9.52 17.08 15.95
C GLY A 19 8.41 16.14 15.49
N LEU A 20 8.74 14.84 15.43
CA LEU A 20 7.73 13.79 15.58
C LEU A 20 6.83 14.14 16.79
N PRO A 21 5.49 14.21 16.62
CA PRO A 21 4.60 14.40 17.75
C PRO A 21 4.81 13.24 18.73
N ALA A 22 5.02 13.58 20.00
CA ALA A 22 5.14 12.60 21.06
C ALA A 22 3.92 11.65 21.00
N PRO A 23 4.13 10.33 21.11
CA PRO A 23 3.02 9.37 21.07
C PRO A 23 1.99 9.74 22.14
N ASP A 24 0.75 9.93 21.70
CA ASP A 24 -0.39 10.19 22.58
C ASP A 24 -0.79 8.87 23.25
N TYR A 25 -0.29 8.67 24.47
CA TYR A 25 -0.59 7.50 25.31
C TYR A 25 -2.02 7.49 25.87
N SER A 26 -2.88 8.46 25.54
CA SER A 26 -4.24 8.55 26.09
C SER A 26 -5.22 7.48 25.58
N LYS A 27 -4.80 6.62 24.63
CA LYS A 27 -5.62 5.54 24.07
C LYS A 27 -4.96 4.16 24.17
N GLN A 28 -4.32 3.88 25.30
CA GLN A 28 -4.05 2.49 25.66
C GLN A 28 -5.39 1.86 26.08
N THR A 29 -6.00 1.11 25.17
CA THR A 29 -7.15 0.26 25.49
C THR A 29 -6.66 -0.81 26.45
N ASP A 30 -6.99 -0.65 27.73
CA ASP A 30 -6.70 -1.61 28.78
C ASP A 30 -7.24 -2.99 28.36
N ASP A 31 -6.33 -3.91 28.07
CA ASP A 31 -6.67 -5.31 27.83
C ASP A 31 -7.21 -5.87 29.17
N PRO A 32 -8.46 -6.37 29.24
CA PRO A 32 -9.11 -6.71 30.51
C PRO A 32 -8.37 -7.81 31.29
N ASP A 33 -7.54 -8.61 30.61
CA ASP A 33 -6.77 -9.69 31.23
C ASP A 33 -5.53 -9.18 32.01
N ASP A 34 -4.92 -8.07 31.59
CA ASP A 34 -3.81 -7.44 32.32
C ASP A 34 -4.30 -6.78 33.62
N LEU A 35 -5.50 -6.22 33.61
CA LEU A 35 -6.15 -5.66 34.80
C LEU A 35 -6.46 -6.75 35.85
N LEU A 36 -6.72 -8.00 35.45
CA LEU A 36 -7.02 -9.08 36.39
C LEU A 36 -5.77 -9.56 37.14
N VAL A 37 -4.63 -9.62 36.47
CA VAL A 37 -3.35 -10.02 37.10
C VAL A 37 -2.84 -8.94 38.04
N GLU A 38 -2.94 -7.67 37.64
CA GLU A 38 -2.55 -6.54 38.48
C GLU A 38 -3.46 -6.42 39.72
N ARG A 39 -4.78 -6.55 39.54
CA ARG A 39 -5.75 -6.50 40.64
C ARG A 39 -5.59 -7.68 41.63
N SER A 40 -5.17 -8.85 41.17
CA SER A 40 -4.87 -10.01 42.02
C SER A 40 -3.65 -9.76 42.92
N ASN A 41 -2.56 -9.22 42.36
CA ASN A 41 -1.35 -8.91 43.12
C ASN A 41 -1.57 -7.76 44.12
N TYR A 42 -2.31 -6.72 43.74
CA TYR A 42 -2.69 -5.66 44.67
C TYR A 42 -3.58 -6.17 45.81
N ASN A 43 -4.51 -7.08 45.53
CA ASN A 43 -5.37 -7.68 46.55
C ASN A 43 -4.57 -8.51 47.57
N ILE A 44 -3.53 -9.25 47.15
CA ILE A 44 -2.68 -10.02 48.07
C ILE A 44 -1.84 -9.09 48.96
N VAL A 45 -1.30 -8.00 48.41
CA VAL A 45 -0.54 -7.02 49.17
C VAL A 45 -1.45 -6.23 50.14
N PHE A 46 -2.65 -5.84 49.71
CA PHE A 46 -3.64 -5.21 50.59
C PHE A 46 -4.16 -6.16 51.67
N LEU A 47 -4.37 -7.44 51.36
CA LEU A 47 -4.81 -8.42 52.34
C LEU A 47 -3.73 -8.69 53.39
N THR A 48 -2.46 -8.71 53.00
CA THR A 48 -1.34 -8.94 53.93
C THR A 48 -1.03 -7.71 54.78
N ILE A 49 -0.99 -6.51 54.20
CA ILE A 49 -0.76 -5.25 54.94
C ILE A 49 -2.00 -4.87 55.76
N GLY A 50 -3.19 -4.99 55.18
CA GLY A 50 -4.47 -4.79 55.86
C GLY A 50 -4.71 -5.79 56.99
N GLY A 51 -4.40 -7.06 56.76
CA GLY A 51 -4.48 -8.11 57.78
C GLY A 51 -3.53 -7.86 58.95
N LEU A 52 -2.26 -7.50 58.67
CA LEU A 52 -1.30 -7.18 59.72
C LEU A 52 -1.72 -5.93 60.52
N SER A 53 -2.18 -4.89 59.83
CA SER A 53 -2.60 -3.64 60.48
C SER A 53 -3.84 -3.86 61.36
N CYS A 54 -4.82 -4.65 60.93
CA CYS A 54 -5.96 -5.04 61.76
C CYS A 54 -5.53 -5.85 63.00
N ILE A 55 -4.58 -6.80 62.86
CA ILE A 55 -4.05 -7.56 64.00
C ILE A 55 -3.31 -6.64 64.97
N THR A 56 -2.50 -5.70 64.46
CA THR A 56 -1.79 -4.73 65.33
C THR A 56 -2.75 -3.79 66.05
N LEU A 57 -3.82 -3.34 65.39
CA LEU A 57 -4.83 -2.47 65.98
C LEU A 57 -5.66 -3.22 67.03
N ALA A 58 -6.06 -4.47 66.75
CA ALA A 58 -6.75 -5.33 67.70
C ALA A 58 -5.87 -5.63 68.93
N ASN A 59 -4.58 -5.91 68.73
CA ASN A 59 -3.62 -6.08 69.83
C ASN A 59 -3.42 -4.79 70.62
N ALA A 60 -3.37 -3.63 69.97
CA ALA A 60 -3.24 -2.34 70.64
C ALA A 60 -4.47 -2.04 71.51
N ILE A 61 -5.68 -2.31 71.01
CA ILE A 61 -6.94 -2.14 71.76
C ILE A 61 -7.00 -3.14 72.92
N TYR A 62 -6.62 -4.40 72.71
CA TYR A 62 -6.56 -5.43 73.75
C TYR A 62 -5.56 -5.06 74.86
N LEU A 63 -4.40 -4.48 74.50
CA LEU A 63 -3.39 -3.99 75.44
C LEU A 63 -3.88 -2.81 76.28
N LEU A 64 -4.65 -1.90 75.66
CA LEU A 64 -5.26 -0.75 76.32
C LEU A 64 -6.36 -1.18 77.30
N ALA A 65 -7.04 -2.29 77.00
CA ALA A 65 -8.13 -2.82 77.81
C ALA A 65 -7.68 -3.73 78.98
N PHE A 66 -6.58 -4.48 78.85
CA PHE A 66 -6.24 -5.58 79.77
C PHE A 66 -4.87 -5.54 80.46
N SER A 67 -3.95 -4.60 80.17
CA SER A 67 -2.57 -4.73 80.67
C SER A 67 -2.22 -3.93 81.95
N VAL A 68 -1.67 -4.64 82.95
CA VAL A 68 -1.03 -4.08 84.15
C VAL A 68 0.47 -3.78 83.90
N ILE A 69 1.05 -4.27 82.79
CA ILE A 69 2.45 -3.99 82.40
C ILE A 69 2.56 -3.85 80.86
N PRO A 70 2.32 -2.64 80.31
CA PRO A 70 2.30 -2.39 78.86
C PRO A 70 3.68 -2.50 78.17
N SER A 71 4.78 -2.53 78.93
CA SER A 71 6.14 -2.49 78.38
C SER A 71 6.54 -3.75 77.63
N VAL A 72 6.19 -4.95 78.11
CA VAL A 72 6.63 -6.23 77.52
C VAL A 72 6.08 -6.43 76.10
N PHE A 73 4.83 -6.04 75.87
CA PHE A 73 4.20 -6.18 74.55
C PHE A 73 4.65 -5.12 73.55
N ALA A 74 4.99 -3.90 74.00
CA ALA A 74 5.60 -2.88 73.16
C ALA A 74 6.98 -3.32 72.63
N TYR A 75 7.77 -4.03 73.43
CA TYR A 75 9.02 -4.62 72.98
C TYR A 75 8.79 -5.75 71.96
N ALA A 76 7.77 -6.59 72.15
CA ALA A 76 7.46 -7.68 71.22
C ALA A 76 7.00 -7.17 69.84
N THR A 77 6.23 -6.09 69.77
CA THR A 77 5.80 -5.48 68.50
C THR A 77 6.92 -4.72 67.79
N LEU A 78 7.78 -4.02 68.55
CA LEU A 78 8.96 -3.37 67.97
C LEU A 78 9.96 -4.40 67.41
N LEU A 79 10.18 -5.50 68.13
CA LEU A 79 11.05 -6.59 67.67
C LEU A 79 10.49 -7.28 66.43
N SER A 80 9.18 -7.54 66.36
CA SER A 80 8.59 -8.14 65.16
C SER A 80 8.64 -7.19 63.95
N ALA A 81 8.39 -5.89 64.16
CA ALA A 81 8.53 -4.88 63.10
C ALA A 81 9.98 -4.81 62.57
N PHE A 82 10.97 -4.93 63.45
CA PHE A 82 12.38 -4.90 63.08
C PHE A 82 12.81 -6.13 62.24
N VAL A 83 12.12 -7.26 62.37
CA VAL A 83 12.38 -8.47 61.55
C VAL A 83 11.59 -8.43 60.24
N VAL A 84 10.34 -7.97 60.27
CA VAL A 84 9.46 -7.94 59.09
C VAL A 84 9.88 -6.86 58.06
N ALA A 85 10.35 -5.70 58.52
CA ALA A 85 10.77 -4.61 57.64
C ALA A 85 11.95 -4.97 56.71
N PRO A 86 13.08 -5.52 57.18
CA PRO A 86 14.17 -5.92 56.27
C PRO A 86 13.79 -7.11 55.40
N TYR A 87 12.93 -8.02 55.89
CA TYR A 87 12.47 -9.16 55.08
C TYR A 87 11.62 -8.71 53.88
N SER A 88 10.75 -7.71 54.04
CA SER A 88 9.94 -7.19 52.94
C SER A 88 10.76 -6.40 51.91
N VAL A 89 11.79 -5.68 52.35
CA VAL A 89 12.74 -5.02 51.44
C VAL A 89 13.57 -6.05 50.67
N TYR A 90 14.04 -7.10 51.35
CA TYR A 90 14.80 -8.19 50.72
C TYR A 90 13.96 -8.98 49.72
N SER A 91 12.70 -9.30 50.04
CA SER A 91 11.82 -10.01 49.11
C SER A 91 11.49 -9.17 47.88
N ARG A 92 11.29 -7.85 48.03
CA ARG A 92 11.12 -6.92 46.92
C ARG A 92 12.36 -6.87 46.03
N TRP A 93 13.54 -6.76 46.62
CA TRP A 93 14.80 -6.75 45.86
C TRP A 93 15.02 -8.07 45.13
N ARG A 94 14.70 -9.22 45.75
CA ARG A 94 14.79 -10.55 45.13
C ARG A 94 13.80 -10.73 43.98
N LEU A 95 12.58 -10.18 44.09
CA LEU A 95 11.60 -10.18 43.01
C LEU A 95 12.05 -9.29 41.84
N GLN A 96 12.69 -8.16 42.12
CA GLN A 96 13.23 -7.25 41.10
C GLN A 96 14.51 -7.78 40.43
N SER A 97 15.27 -8.63 41.11
CA SER A 97 16.50 -9.25 40.58
C SER A 97 16.27 -10.62 39.95
N LEU A 98 15.02 -11.05 39.78
CA LEU A 98 14.73 -12.17 38.89
C LEU A 98 15.02 -11.71 37.46
N ASP A 99 16.20 -12.05 36.95
CA ASP A 99 16.65 -11.75 35.58
C ASP A 99 15.60 -12.13 34.52
N GLY A 100 14.77 -13.12 34.81
CA GLY A 100 13.63 -13.51 33.98
C GLY A 100 12.62 -12.40 33.73
N PHE A 101 12.38 -11.47 34.67
CA PHE A 101 11.48 -10.33 34.45
C PHE A 101 12.07 -9.31 33.48
N LEU A 102 13.36 -9.00 33.60
CA LEU A 102 14.04 -8.09 32.66
C LEU A 102 14.13 -8.71 31.26
N GLU A 103 14.34 -10.02 31.17
CA GLU A 103 14.35 -10.73 29.89
C GLU A 103 12.95 -10.73 29.24
N VAL A 104 11.90 -10.99 30.02
CA VAL A 104 10.51 -10.91 29.56
C VAL A 104 10.15 -9.49 29.14
N GLU A 105 10.51 -8.48 29.93
CA GLU A 105 10.27 -7.07 29.58
C GLU A 105 10.98 -6.69 28.29
N ASN A 106 12.25 -7.08 28.12
CA ASN A 106 13.00 -6.83 26.88
C ASN A 106 12.43 -7.59 25.69
N ARG A 107 11.84 -8.77 25.91
CA ARG A 107 11.14 -9.52 24.87
C ARG A 107 9.85 -8.82 24.46
N ILE A 108 9.07 -8.35 25.43
CA ILE A 108 7.85 -7.57 25.19
C ILE A 108 8.19 -6.28 24.44
N ARG A 109 9.22 -5.54 24.86
CA ARG A 109 9.67 -4.32 24.16
C ARG A 109 10.06 -4.59 22.70
N ARG A 110 10.77 -5.70 22.44
CA ARG A 110 11.11 -6.12 21.06
C ARG A 110 9.85 -6.44 20.25
N GLU A 111 8.89 -7.12 20.86
CA GLU A 111 7.64 -7.49 20.21
C GLU A 111 6.77 -6.26 19.91
N VAL A 112 6.67 -5.33 20.86
CA VAL A 112 5.98 -4.04 20.67
C VAL A 112 6.64 -3.22 19.57
N ASN A 113 7.98 -3.14 19.54
CA ASN A 113 8.69 -2.46 18.46
C ASN A 113 8.44 -3.12 17.10
N ARG A 114 8.44 -4.46 17.04
CA ARG A 114 8.11 -5.20 15.82
C ARG A 114 6.69 -4.87 15.32
N LEU A 115 5.71 -4.96 16.21
CA LEU A 115 4.31 -4.64 15.90
C LEU A 115 4.14 -3.17 15.49
N THR A 116 4.90 -2.24 16.07
CA THR A 116 4.87 -0.82 15.70
C THR A 116 5.37 -0.61 14.28
N VAL A 117 6.49 -1.26 13.91
CA VAL A 117 7.03 -1.21 12.55
C VAL A 117 6.04 -1.83 11.55
N GLU A 118 5.43 -2.96 11.89
CA GLU A 118 4.40 -3.59 11.06
C GLU A 118 3.17 -2.69 10.89
N ASN A 119 2.72 -2.02 11.95
CA ASN A 119 1.60 -1.07 11.88
C ASN A 119 1.90 0.11 10.96
N VAL A 120 3.10 0.70 11.06
CA VAL A 120 3.54 1.77 10.15
C VAL A 120 3.58 1.28 8.70
N ARG A 121 4.05 0.04 8.46
CA ARG A 121 4.05 -0.58 7.14
C ARG A 121 2.64 -0.80 6.61
N LEU A 122 1.73 -1.31 7.43
CA LEU A 122 0.32 -1.49 7.06
C LEU A 122 -0.33 -0.15 6.74
N SER A 123 -0.14 0.86 7.58
CA SER A 123 -0.70 2.21 7.37
C SER A 123 -0.22 2.82 6.05
N ARG A 124 1.08 2.69 5.71
CA ARG A 124 1.59 3.12 4.39
C ARG A 124 0.94 2.36 3.24
N THR A 125 0.66 1.07 3.43
CA THR A 125 0.01 0.24 2.41
C THR A 125 -1.45 0.66 2.21
N VAL A 126 -2.17 0.95 3.30
CA VAL A 126 -3.53 1.49 3.26
C VAL A 126 -3.56 2.83 2.53
N ASN A 127 -2.68 3.76 2.87
CA ASN A 127 -2.63 5.07 2.19
C ASN A 127 -2.34 4.94 0.69
N LYS A 128 -1.50 3.97 0.28
CA LYS A 128 -1.26 3.67 -1.14
C LYS A 128 -2.53 3.13 -1.82
N LEU A 129 -3.25 2.22 -1.16
CA LEU A 129 -4.51 1.69 -1.69
C LEU A 129 -5.57 2.79 -1.82
N GLU A 130 -5.68 3.68 -0.83
CA GLU A 130 -6.57 4.84 -0.91
C GLU A 130 -6.24 5.73 -2.12
N GLY A 131 -4.95 6.02 -2.35
CA GLY A 131 -4.52 6.76 -3.54
C GLY A 131 -4.88 6.05 -4.86
N HIS A 132 -4.82 4.72 -4.90
CA HIS A 132 -5.27 3.96 -6.07
C HIS A 132 -6.79 4.02 -6.26
N VAL A 133 -7.57 3.97 -5.18
CA VAL A 133 -9.03 4.09 -5.23
C VAL A 133 -9.44 5.48 -5.74
N GLU A 134 -8.75 6.53 -5.29
CA GLU A 134 -8.99 7.89 -5.78
C GLU A 134 -8.64 8.03 -7.27
N ALA A 135 -7.50 7.49 -7.69
CA ALA A 135 -7.11 7.47 -9.11
C ALA A 135 -8.14 6.71 -9.98
N PHE A 136 -8.63 5.57 -9.49
CA PHE A 136 -9.69 4.81 -10.18
C PHE A 136 -11.02 5.58 -10.23
N GLY A 137 -11.34 6.34 -9.18
CA GLY A 137 -12.48 7.25 -9.17
C GLY A 137 -12.41 8.30 -10.27
N GLN A 138 -11.25 8.94 -10.44
CA GLN A 138 -11.01 9.92 -11.51
C GLN A 138 -11.07 9.28 -12.90
N GLU A 139 -10.58 8.05 -13.06
CA GLU A 139 -10.69 7.31 -14.32
C GLU A 139 -12.15 7.00 -14.66
N ASN A 140 -12.94 6.59 -13.67
CA ASN A 140 -14.35 6.30 -13.87
C ASN A 140 -15.13 7.58 -14.26
N GLU A 141 -14.82 8.72 -13.66
CA GLU A 141 -15.39 10.01 -14.07
C GLU A 141 -15.04 10.35 -15.52
N ARG A 142 -13.78 10.16 -15.94
CA ARG A 142 -13.39 10.33 -17.35
C ARG A 142 -14.17 9.39 -18.28
N LEU A 143 -14.34 8.13 -17.92
CA LEU A 143 -15.12 7.18 -18.71
C LEU A 143 -16.59 7.62 -18.82
N VAL A 144 -17.19 8.12 -17.74
CA VAL A 144 -18.55 8.68 -17.76
C VAL A 144 -18.65 9.84 -18.74
N THR A 145 -17.70 10.80 -18.70
CA THR A 145 -17.69 11.91 -19.66
C THR A 145 -17.54 11.43 -21.11
N SER A 146 -16.69 10.42 -21.35
CA SER A 146 -16.54 9.84 -22.68
C SER A 146 -17.80 9.10 -23.15
N ILE A 147 -18.55 8.46 -22.25
CA ILE A 147 -19.82 7.82 -22.59
C ILE A 147 -20.86 8.88 -22.98
N ASP A 148 -20.91 10.00 -22.26
CA ASP A 148 -21.85 11.07 -22.59
C ASP A 148 -21.49 11.75 -23.93
N ASP A 149 -20.20 11.93 -24.22
CA ASP A 149 -19.74 12.36 -25.54
C ASP A 149 -20.18 11.38 -26.65
N LEU A 150 -20.04 10.07 -26.42
CA LEU A 150 -20.48 9.03 -27.35
C LEU A 150 -22.00 9.04 -27.54
N LYS A 151 -22.78 9.26 -26.49
CA LYS A 151 -24.25 9.42 -26.60
C LYS A 151 -24.61 10.68 -27.40
N MET A 152 -23.88 11.78 -27.25
CA MET A 152 -24.09 12.97 -28.08
C MET A 152 -23.81 12.66 -29.55
N VAL A 153 -22.74 11.91 -29.85
CA VAL A 153 -22.44 11.45 -31.21
C VAL A 153 -23.54 10.52 -31.73
N GLU A 154 -24.00 9.55 -30.94
CA GLU A 154 -25.09 8.64 -31.31
C GLU A 154 -26.38 9.42 -31.62
N LYS A 155 -26.74 10.39 -30.77
CA LYS A 155 -27.89 11.25 -31.02
C LYS A 155 -27.72 12.07 -32.29
N SER A 156 -26.54 12.64 -32.53
CA SER A 156 -26.26 13.37 -33.77
C SER A 156 -26.35 12.45 -35.00
N MET A 157 -25.94 11.18 -34.87
CA MET A 157 -26.08 10.18 -35.93
C MET A 157 -27.52 9.75 -36.14
N ALA A 158 -28.34 9.64 -35.09
CA ALA A 158 -29.76 9.34 -35.20
C ALA A 158 -30.52 10.48 -35.90
N ASP A 159 -30.23 11.73 -35.53
CA ASP A 159 -30.76 12.93 -36.17
C ASP A 159 -30.30 12.99 -37.64
N LEU A 160 -29.03 12.66 -37.90
CA LEU A 160 -28.48 12.60 -39.25
C LEU A 160 -29.08 11.45 -40.05
N ALA A 161 -29.33 10.28 -39.46
CA ALA A 161 -29.96 9.14 -40.12
C ALA A 161 -31.42 9.43 -40.47
N GLY A 162 -32.14 10.16 -39.62
CA GLY A 162 -33.43 10.76 -39.93
C GLY A 162 -33.37 11.73 -41.11
N SER A 163 -32.25 12.44 -41.28
CA SER A 163 -31.98 13.31 -42.43
C SER A 163 -31.43 12.56 -43.68
N ALA A 164 -30.79 11.40 -43.48
CA ALA A 164 -29.99 10.67 -44.46
C ALA A 164 -30.81 9.79 -45.41
N GLY A 165 -32.13 9.93 -45.43
CA GLY A 165 -32.91 9.60 -46.62
C GLY A 165 -32.47 10.35 -47.89
N THR A 166 -31.46 11.25 -47.83
CA THR A 166 -31.11 12.16 -48.94
C THR A 166 -29.64 12.34 -49.36
N SER A 167 -28.57 11.78 -48.75
CA SER A 167 -27.21 12.12 -49.26
C SER A 167 -26.05 11.16 -48.95
N LEU A 168 -25.32 10.80 -50.02
CA LEU A 168 -24.03 10.08 -50.04
C LEU A 168 -22.90 10.82 -49.29
N GLU A 169 -23.00 12.14 -49.13
CA GLU A 169 -22.01 12.97 -48.42
C GLU A 169 -21.99 12.68 -46.91
N SER A 170 -23.13 12.25 -46.35
CA SER A 170 -23.24 11.87 -44.94
C SER A 170 -22.46 10.60 -44.61
N MET A 171 -22.38 9.65 -45.55
CA MET A 171 -21.64 8.40 -45.39
C MET A 171 -20.12 8.63 -45.39
N LYS A 172 -19.65 9.61 -46.18
CA LYS A 172 -18.26 10.04 -46.19
C LYS A 172 -17.85 10.70 -44.87
N SER A 173 -18.74 11.54 -44.30
CA SER A 173 -18.56 12.13 -42.97
C SER A 173 -18.47 11.06 -41.87
N LEU A 174 -19.31 10.02 -41.93
CA LEU A 174 -19.31 8.88 -41.01
C LEU A 174 -17.99 8.08 -41.04
N ILE A 175 -17.39 7.90 -42.21
CA ILE A 175 -16.08 7.22 -42.34
C ILE A 175 -14.96 8.09 -41.75
N GLU A 176 -15.01 9.41 -41.98
CA GLU A 176 -14.03 10.35 -41.42
C GLU A 176 -14.11 10.41 -39.88
N GLN A 177 -15.32 10.38 -39.32
CA GLN A 177 -15.53 10.34 -37.87
C GLN A 177 -15.06 9.02 -37.26
N ASN A 178 -15.34 7.87 -37.86
CA ASN A 178 -14.83 6.58 -37.39
C ASN A 178 -13.29 6.52 -37.43
N LYS A 179 -12.68 7.11 -38.45
CA LYS A 179 -11.21 7.23 -38.54
C LYS A 179 -10.64 8.07 -37.40
N ASN A 180 -11.31 9.17 -37.03
CA ASN A 180 -10.90 10.00 -35.90
C ASN A 180 -11.06 9.29 -34.54
N VAL A 181 -12.11 8.48 -34.36
CA VAL A 181 -12.28 7.68 -33.13
C VAL A 181 -11.18 6.62 -33.02
N LEU A 182 -10.85 5.93 -34.11
CA LEU A 182 -9.73 4.98 -34.14
C LEU A 182 -8.39 5.65 -33.81
N MET A 183 -8.15 6.84 -34.35
CA MET A 183 -6.93 7.61 -34.05
C MET A 183 -6.88 8.02 -32.57
N ARG A 184 -8.01 8.43 -31.98
CA ARG A 184 -8.08 8.76 -30.55
C ARG A 184 -7.84 7.54 -29.67
N CYS A 185 -8.40 6.38 -30.01
CA CYS A 185 -8.13 5.13 -29.30
C CYS A 185 -6.65 4.75 -29.34
N GLU A 186 -5.97 4.94 -30.48
CA GLU A 186 -4.53 4.67 -30.60
C GLU A 186 -3.69 5.61 -29.70
N ILE A 187 -4.04 6.90 -29.66
CA ILE A 187 -3.37 7.88 -28.79
C ILE A 187 -3.56 7.51 -27.31
N ILE A 188 -4.80 7.17 -26.91
CA ILE A 188 -5.11 6.75 -25.55
C ILE A 188 -4.33 5.48 -25.19
N GLN A 189 -4.25 4.51 -26.10
CA GLN A 189 -3.50 3.27 -25.89
C GLN A 189 -1.99 3.53 -25.70
N ARG A 190 -1.41 4.47 -26.44
CA ARG A 190 -0.01 4.87 -26.22
C ARG A 190 0.19 5.57 -24.88
N GLN A 191 -0.78 6.39 -24.45
CA GLN A 191 -0.71 7.06 -23.15
C GLN A 191 -0.83 6.07 -21.99
N THR A 192 -1.78 5.13 -22.05
CA THR A 192 -1.93 4.08 -21.02
C THR A 192 -0.69 3.18 -20.97
N GLN A 193 -0.08 2.89 -22.12
CA GLN A 193 1.18 2.16 -22.17
C GLN A 193 2.34 2.90 -21.49
N ASN A 194 2.50 4.20 -21.73
CA ASN A 194 3.52 5.00 -21.07
C ASN A 194 3.32 5.06 -19.55
N LEU A 195 2.08 5.20 -19.11
CA LEU A 195 1.73 5.20 -17.68
C LEU A 195 2.00 3.84 -17.02
N CYS A 196 1.60 2.76 -17.68
CA CYS A 196 1.81 1.40 -17.19
C CYS A 196 3.31 1.11 -17.05
N THR A 197 4.12 1.52 -18.04
CA THR A 197 5.58 1.42 -17.99
C THR A 197 6.18 2.21 -16.83
N SER A 198 5.69 3.45 -16.61
CA SER A 198 6.11 4.28 -15.48
C SER A 198 5.76 3.65 -14.12
N MET A 199 4.57 3.05 -14.00
CA MET A 199 4.13 2.37 -12.79
C MET A 199 4.96 1.11 -12.51
N SER A 200 5.22 0.29 -13.53
CA SER A 200 6.10 -0.88 -13.41
C SER A 200 7.51 -0.48 -12.99
N MET A 201 8.02 0.67 -13.44
CA MET A 201 9.31 1.21 -12.99
C MET A 201 9.29 1.64 -11.54
N GLN A 202 8.28 2.40 -11.11
CA GLN A 202 8.18 2.84 -9.72
C GLN A 202 8.12 1.65 -8.78
N ASN A 203 7.39 0.60 -9.17
CA ASN A 203 7.32 -0.63 -8.40
C ASN A 203 8.67 -1.37 -8.37
N LEU A 204 9.36 -1.45 -9.51
CA LEU A 204 10.71 -2.01 -9.57
C LEU A 204 11.66 -1.25 -8.63
N PHE A 205 11.65 0.08 -8.65
CA PHE A 205 12.46 0.90 -7.73
C PHE A 205 12.11 0.69 -6.28
N SER A 206 10.82 0.63 -5.95
CA SER A 206 10.36 0.35 -4.59
C SER A 206 10.81 -1.03 -4.12
N LEU A 207 10.81 -2.05 -4.99
CA LEU A 207 11.27 -3.39 -4.66
C LEU A 207 12.79 -3.43 -4.48
N ILE A 208 13.54 -2.79 -5.38
CA ILE A 208 15.00 -2.66 -5.28
C ILE A 208 15.40 -2.05 -3.94
N LEU A 209 14.77 -0.93 -3.55
CA LEU A 209 15.07 -0.24 -2.28
C LEU A 209 14.61 -1.04 -1.05
N GLN A 210 13.56 -1.85 -1.15
CA GLN A 210 13.10 -2.70 -0.04
C GLN A 210 13.98 -3.94 0.13
N CYS A 211 14.55 -4.46 -0.96
CA CYS A 211 15.43 -5.61 -0.94
C CYS A 211 16.88 -5.24 -0.57
N ASP A 212 17.34 -4.03 -0.88
CA ASP A 212 18.66 -3.50 -0.48
C ASP A 212 18.67 -3.11 1.01
N VAL A 213 18.54 -4.11 1.90
CA VAL A 213 18.47 -3.89 3.36
C VAL A 213 19.79 -3.35 3.91
N ASP A 214 20.91 -3.73 3.29
CA ASP A 214 22.25 -3.33 3.73
C ASP A 214 22.76 -2.04 3.08
N GLY A 215 22.03 -1.50 2.10
CA GLY A 215 22.39 -0.28 1.37
C GLY A 215 23.69 -0.44 0.56
N SER A 216 24.08 -1.67 0.27
CA SER A 216 25.33 -1.96 -0.43
C SER A 216 25.20 -1.74 -1.94
N GLY A 217 23.97 -1.68 -2.45
CA GLY A 217 23.68 -1.62 -3.89
C GLY A 217 24.12 -2.87 -4.66
N ASN A 218 24.46 -3.95 -3.94
CA ASN A 218 24.85 -5.25 -4.50
C ASN A 218 23.80 -6.29 -4.11
N PHE A 219 23.14 -6.86 -5.12
CA PHE A 219 22.06 -7.81 -4.91
C PHE A 219 22.58 -9.24 -4.91
N CYS A 220 22.32 -9.96 -3.82
CA CYS A 220 22.53 -11.41 -3.76
C CYS A 220 21.45 -12.13 -4.59
N GLU A 221 21.67 -13.42 -4.89
CA GLU A 221 20.74 -14.19 -5.73
C GLU A 221 19.35 -14.36 -5.08
N GLU A 222 19.29 -14.37 -3.75
CA GLU A 222 18.06 -14.45 -2.98
C GLU A 222 17.26 -13.13 -3.06
N GLU A 223 17.90 -11.98 -2.91
CA GLU A 223 17.28 -10.66 -3.10
C GLU A 223 16.77 -10.47 -4.52
N LEU A 224 17.53 -10.94 -5.51
CA LEU A 224 17.12 -10.96 -6.91
C LEU A 224 15.86 -11.78 -7.14
N LYS A 225 15.78 -12.94 -6.49
CA LYS A 225 14.59 -13.79 -6.56
C LYS A 225 13.38 -13.10 -5.93
N LEU A 226 13.56 -12.41 -4.80
CA LEU A 226 12.51 -11.61 -4.17
C LEU A 226 12.03 -10.45 -5.06
N ILE A 227 12.96 -9.76 -5.74
CA ILE A 227 12.62 -8.71 -6.71
C ILE A 227 11.84 -9.32 -7.88
N ALA A 228 12.29 -10.44 -8.45
CA ALA A 228 11.62 -11.10 -9.56
C ALA A 228 10.21 -11.59 -9.20
N GLU A 229 10.05 -12.16 -8.01
CA GLU A 229 8.75 -12.63 -7.50
C GLU A 229 7.82 -11.45 -7.19
N GLY A 230 8.34 -10.36 -6.62
CA GLY A 230 7.60 -9.12 -6.40
C GLY A 230 7.13 -8.48 -7.72
N MET A 231 7.95 -8.55 -8.76
CA MET A 231 7.60 -8.06 -10.09
C MET A 231 6.58 -8.95 -10.81
N LYS A 232 6.58 -10.26 -10.56
CA LYS A 232 5.61 -11.21 -11.14
C LYS A 232 4.17 -10.97 -10.67
N GLY A 233 4.00 -10.39 -9.48
CA GLY A 233 2.68 -10.01 -8.95
C GLY A 233 2.10 -8.75 -9.57
N LEU A 234 2.82 -8.06 -10.47
CA LEU A 234 2.41 -6.80 -11.06
C LEU A 234 2.00 -6.99 -12.52
N GLU A 235 0.88 -6.40 -12.92
CA GLU A 235 0.58 -6.20 -14.35
C GLU A 235 1.45 -5.07 -14.91
N PRO A 236 1.97 -5.18 -16.16
CA PRO A 236 1.76 -6.25 -17.15
C PRO A 236 2.69 -7.45 -16.97
N ASP A 237 2.35 -8.57 -17.65
CA ASP A 237 3.07 -9.86 -17.60
C ASP A 237 4.60 -9.70 -17.61
N PHE A 238 5.19 -9.95 -16.45
CA PHE A 238 6.62 -9.86 -16.22
C PHE A 238 7.34 -11.13 -16.69
N ARG A 239 8.31 -10.96 -17.59
CA ARG A 239 9.13 -12.03 -18.14
C ARG A 239 10.41 -12.22 -17.33
N GLU A 240 10.30 -13.10 -16.35
CA GLU A 240 11.39 -13.46 -15.42
C GLU A 240 12.64 -14.00 -16.16
N ASP A 241 12.45 -14.76 -17.24
CA ASP A 241 13.52 -15.29 -18.10
C ASP A 241 14.37 -14.17 -18.69
N VAL A 242 13.73 -13.12 -19.23
CA VAL A 242 14.41 -11.98 -19.84
C VAL A 242 15.10 -11.13 -18.78
N PHE A 243 14.47 -10.95 -17.62
CA PHE A 243 15.02 -10.22 -16.49
C PHE A 243 16.40 -10.77 -16.07
N TYR A 244 16.50 -12.07 -15.80
CA TYR A 244 17.79 -12.69 -15.46
C TYR A 244 18.79 -12.64 -16.62
N CYS A 245 18.32 -12.77 -17.85
CA CYS A 245 19.18 -12.74 -19.04
C CYS A 245 19.85 -11.36 -19.22
N VAL A 246 19.10 -10.27 -19.00
CA VAL A 246 19.63 -8.89 -19.05
C VAL A 246 20.67 -8.66 -17.98
N LEU A 247 20.41 -9.10 -16.75
CA LEU A 247 21.35 -8.97 -15.63
C LEU A 247 22.62 -9.79 -15.86
N LYS A 248 22.50 -11.04 -16.32
CA LYS A 248 23.64 -11.89 -16.67
C LYS A 248 24.49 -11.26 -17.77
N ARG A 249 23.87 -10.76 -18.84
CA ARG A 249 24.57 -10.09 -19.95
C ARG A 249 25.32 -8.84 -19.47
N LYS A 250 24.76 -8.07 -18.55
CA LYS A 250 25.43 -6.89 -17.97
C LYS A 250 26.60 -7.29 -17.08
N ARG A 251 26.43 -8.33 -16.26
CA ARG A 251 27.46 -8.91 -15.40
C ARG A 251 28.69 -9.34 -16.21
N GLU A 252 28.47 -10.07 -17.29
CA GLU A 252 29.53 -10.53 -18.21
C GLU A 252 30.28 -9.37 -18.86
N ARG A 253 29.59 -8.28 -19.23
CA ARG A 253 30.23 -7.10 -19.85
C ARG A 253 31.09 -6.31 -18.88
N LEU A 254 30.69 -6.23 -17.62
CA LEU A 254 31.40 -5.44 -16.60
C LEU A 254 32.52 -6.23 -15.90
N GLY A 255 32.56 -7.56 -16.06
CA GLY A 255 33.53 -8.42 -15.37
C GLY A 255 33.36 -8.43 -13.85
N ILE A 256 32.16 -8.11 -13.36
CA ILE A 256 31.83 -8.06 -11.93
C ILE A 256 31.12 -9.35 -11.57
N GLU A 257 31.48 -10.01 -10.47
CA GLU A 257 30.85 -11.27 -10.06
C GLU A 257 29.43 -11.07 -9.48
N ARG A 258 29.14 -9.87 -8.96
CA ARG A 258 27.88 -9.54 -8.29
C ARG A 258 26.95 -8.68 -9.14
N ASN A 259 25.65 -8.82 -8.91
CA ASN A 259 24.65 -7.98 -9.56
C ASN A 259 24.58 -6.64 -8.83
N THR A 260 24.79 -5.57 -9.55
CA THR A 260 24.82 -4.22 -8.99
C THR A 260 23.54 -3.46 -9.34
N LEU A 261 23.27 -2.37 -8.62
CA LEU A 261 22.22 -1.41 -8.94
C LEU A 261 22.30 -0.93 -10.40
N SER A 262 23.51 -0.81 -10.95
CA SER A 262 23.70 -0.48 -12.38
C SER A 262 23.06 -1.52 -13.32
N GLY A 263 23.09 -2.80 -12.95
CA GLY A 263 22.37 -3.86 -13.68
C GLY A 263 20.86 -3.70 -13.62
N MET A 264 20.33 -3.34 -12.45
CA MET A 264 18.90 -3.06 -12.28
C MET A 264 18.45 -1.79 -13.04
N MET A 265 19.31 -0.78 -13.13
CA MET A 265 19.04 0.41 -13.96
C MET A 265 19.01 0.08 -15.45
N GLU A 266 19.77 -0.92 -15.91
CA GLU A 266 19.70 -1.40 -17.29
C GLU A 266 18.38 -2.15 -17.55
N VAL A 267 17.93 -2.97 -16.59
CA VAL A 267 16.59 -3.60 -16.62
C VAL A 267 15.52 -2.53 -16.73
N ALA A 268 15.56 -1.51 -15.87
CA ALA A 268 14.66 -0.37 -15.91
C ALA A 268 14.71 0.30 -17.31
N ARG A 269 15.89 0.63 -17.81
CA ARG A 269 16.05 1.22 -19.16
C ARG A 269 15.43 0.36 -20.26
N ASN A 270 15.56 -0.97 -20.18
CA ASN A 270 14.95 -1.88 -21.15
C ASN A 270 13.42 -1.95 -21.03
N MET A 271 12.85 -1.69 -19.86
CA MET A 271 11.39 -1.56 -19.68
C MET A 271 10.86 -0.28 -20.35
N MET A 272 11.64 0.80 -20.36
CA MET A 272 11.27 2.08 -20.98
C MET A 272 11.46 2.14 -22.49
N ASN A 273 12.32 1.30 -23.04
CA ASN A 273 12.79 1.46 -24.40
C ASN A 273 11.93 0.65 -25.38
N ASP A 274 11.11 1.37 -26.14
CA ASP A 274 10.09 0.83 -27.02
C ASP A 274 10.64 0.17 -28.28
N ASP A 275 11.91 0.40 -28.59
CA ASP A 275 12.57 -0.07 -29.81
C ASP A 275 13.24 -1.45 -29.63
N LEU A 276 13.15 -2.06 -28.45
CA LEU A 276 13.70 -3.40 -28.24
C LEU A 276 12.89 -4.46 -29.00
N PRO A 277 13.55 -5.46 -29.63
CA PRO A 277 12.85 -6.60 -30.20
C PRO A 277 12.09 -7.35 -29.09
N GLU A 278 10.91 -7.86 -29.41
CA GLU A 278 9.96 -8.46 -28.44
C GLU A 278 10.57 -9.56 -27.56
N ARG A 279 11.55 -10.30 -28.10
CA ARG A 279 12.31 -11.33 -27.38
C ARG A 279 13.11 -10.79 -26.19
N ASP A 280 13.58 -9.54 -26.26
CA ASP A 280 14.41 -8.87 -25.25
C ASP A 280 13.58 -7.95 -24.33
N ARG A 281 12.24 -7.92 -24.48
CA ARG A 281 11.35 -7.14 -23.62
C ARG A 281 11.02 -7.85 -22.33
N ILE A 282 11.18 -7.13 -21.22
CA ILE A 282 10.94 -7.62 -19.86
C ILE A 282 9.46 -7.57 -19.49
N ILE A 283 8.75 -6.57 -20.02
CA ILE A 283 7.29 -6.47 -19.92
C ILE A 283 6.70 -6.98 -21.23
N ALA A 284 5.90 -8.05 -21.16
CA ALA A 284 5.13 -8.49 -22.31
C ALA A 284 4.07 -7.43 -22.62
N ARG A 285 4.13 -6.83 -23.82
CA ARG A 285 3.02 -5.98 -24.28
C ARG A 285 1.85 -6.90 -24.57
N LYS A 286 0.69 -6.61 -23.99
CA LYS A 286 -0.55 -7.16 -24.51
C LYS A 286 -0.62 -6.72 -25.98
N PRO A 287 -0.73 -7.65 -26.95
CA PRO A 287 -0.77 -7.28 -28.35
C PRO A 287 -1.90 -6.26 -28.56
N PRO A 288 -1.72 -5.28 -29.47
CA PRO A 288 -2.81 -4.37 -29.80
C PRO A 288 -4.02 -5.22 -30.15
N MET A 289 -5.17 -4.93 -29.53
CA MET A 289 -6.42 -5.67 -29.76
C MET A 289 -6.56 -5.89 -31.25
N THR A 290 -6.41 -7.14 -31.67
CA THR A 290 -6.58 -7.46 -33.07
C THR A 290 -8.05 -7.29 -33.40
N ARG A 291 -8.41 -7.16 -34.69
CA ARG A 291 -9.83 -7.14 -35.11
C ARG A 291 -10.63 -8.32 -34.55
N ASN A 292 -9.93 -9.39 -34.15
CA ASN A 292 -10.50 -10.54 -33.51
C ASN A 292 -10.77 -10.36 -31.99
N ASP A 293 -10.09 -9.49 -31.30
CA ASP A 293 -10.32 -9.28 -29.86
C ASP A 293 -11.46 -8.28 -29.59
N LEU A 294 -11.99 -7.66 -30.65
CA LEU A 294 -13.15 -6.78 -30.60
C LEU A 294 -14.44 -7.57 -30.28
N PRO A 295 -15.37 -6.98 -29.51
CA PRO A 295 -16.69 -7.55 -29.26
C PRO A 295 -17.39 -7.93 -30.58
N PRO A 296 -18.18 -9.02 -30.59
CA PRO A 296 -18.86 -9.51 -31.80
C PRO A 296 -19.74 -8.44 -32.46
N THR A 297 -20.30 -7.50 -31.68
CA THR A 297 -21.04 -6.33 -32.16
C THR A 297 -20.20 -5.40 -33.04
N VAL A 298 -18.94 -5.13 -32.67
CA VAL A 298 -18.02 -4.29 -33.45
C VAL A 298 -17.46 -5.06 -34.65
N ARG A 299 -17.24 -6.38 -34.52
CA ARG A 299 -16.87 -7.23 -35.66
C ARG A 299 -17.98 -7.30 -36.72
N GLN A 300 -19.25 -7.35 -36.30
CA GLN A 300 -20.40 -7.39 -37.20
C GLN A 300 -20.62 -6.07 -37.94
N SER A 301 -20.40 -4.91 -37.31
CA SER A 301 -20.48 -3.62 -37.99
C SER A 301 -19.38 -3.46 -39.06
N LEU A 302 -18.19 -4.03 -38.84
CA LEU A 302 -17.07 -4.01 -39.77
C LEU A 302 -17.16 -5.02 -40.93
N ASN A 303 -17.96 -6.09 -40.77
CA ASN A 303 -18.10 -7.17 -41.76
C ASN A 303 -19.42 -7.13 -42.55
N SER A 304 -20.37 -6.27 -42.17
CA SER A 304 -21.61 -6.11 -42.92
C SER A 304 -21.30 -5.58 -44.33
N PRO A 305 -21.50 -6.35 -45.41
CA PRO A 305 -21.36 -5.82 -46.75
C PRO A 305 -22.40 -4.71 -46.92
N LEU A 306 -21.95 -3.54 -47.40
CA LEU A 306 -22.73 -2.34 -47.73
C LEU A 306 -23.89 -2.55 -48.74
N ASN A 307 -24.23 -3.80 -49.08
CA ASN A 307 -25.11 -4.15 -50.20
C ASN A 307 -26.53 -4.60 -49.83
N SER A 308 -26.96 -4.58 -48.56
CA SER A 308 -28.34 -5.04 -48.22
C SER A 308 -29.36 -3.93 -47.97
N PHE A 309 -29.04 -2.66 -48.18
CA PHE A 309 -29.97 -1.54 -47.94
C PHE A 309 -30.65 -0.98 -49.21
N GLY A 310 -30.70 -1.76 -50.30
CA GLY A 310 -31.24 -1.26 -51.57
C GLY A 310 -31.94 -2.31 -52.42
N SER A 311 -33.08 -2.85 -51.96
CA SER A 311 -34.07 -3.44 -52.86
C SER A 311 -35.40 -3.77 -52.16
N HIS A 312 -36.07 -2.78 -51.55
CA HIS A 312 -37.54 -2.84 -51.47
C HIS A 312 -38.10 -1.85 -52.48
N SER A 313 -38.26 -2.41 -53.68
CA SER A 313 -38.95 -1.85 -54.84
C SER A 313 -40.35 -1.37 -54.44
N LEU A 314 -40.59 -0.09 -54.69
CA LEU A 314 -41.90 0.47 -55.01
C LEU A 314 -42.52 -0.31 -56.17
N ALA A 315 -43.34 -1.32 -55.86
CA ALA A 315 -44.44 -1.75 -56.72
C ALA A 315 -45.71 -1.30 -55.96
N GLY A 316 -46.41 -0.25 -56.40
CA GLY A 316 -47.10 -0.27 -57.68
C GLY A 316 -48.48 -0.89 -57.43
N GLY A 317 -49.40 -0.09 -56.89
CA GLY A 317 -50.78 -0.49 -56.61
C GLY A 317 -51.71 0.70 -56.77
N GLY A 318 -51.90 1.12 -58.02
CA GLY A 318 -52.99 1.99 -58.44
C GLY A 318 -54.01 1.20 -59.26
N ALA A 319 -55.27 1.66 -59.19
CA ALA A 319 -56.51 1.19 -59.83
C ALA A 319 -57.15 -0.05 -59.16
N GLN A 320 -58.44 -0.08 -58.79
CA GLN A 320 -59.64 0.69 -59.17
C GLN A 320 -60.49 1.07 -57.95
#